data_AF-A0A438BXB4-F1
#
_entry.id   AF-A0A438BXB4-F1
#
_cell.length_a   1.000
_cell.length_b   1.000
_cell.length_c   1.000
_cell.angle_alpha   90.00
_cell.angle_beta   90.00
_cell.angle_gamma   90.00
#
_symmetry.space_group_name_H-M   'P 1'
#
loop_
_entity.id
_entity.type
_entity.pdbx_description
1 polymer ?
#
loop_
_entity_poly.entity_id
_entity_poly.type
_entity_poly.pdbx_seq_one_letter_code
_entity_poly.pdbx_strand_id
1 'polypeptide(L)'
;MATHETPRVEVPKPHMFSGKRDAKELGNFLWHMECYFKAITLTDEASKVRTVTLYLNENATLWWRRRQFYPEDVAYLAKKNMKRLKHMGSIREYVKEFSTLMLEIPNMSKEELLFNFIDNLQSWAEQELRRRGVQDLATTCRL
;
A
#
# COMPACT_ATOMS: atom_id res chain seq x y z
N MET A 1 16.26 -45.20 -34.78
CA MET A 1 15.68 -44.82 -33.47
C MET A 1 14.91 -43.53 -33.67
N ALA A 2 13.58 -43.56 -33.52
CA ALA A 2 12.76 -42.36 -33.61
C ALA A 2 12.90 -41.57 -32.30
N THR A 3 13.39 -40.34 -32.37
CA THR A 3 13.36 -39.39 -31.26
C THR A 3 11.92 -38.93 -31.07
N HIS A 4 11.26 -39.42 -30.02
CA HIS A 4 9.96 -38.89 -29.59
C HIS A 4 10.21 -37.52 -28.96
N GLU A 5 9.89 -36.44 -29.68
CA GLU A 5 9.80 -35.12 -29.09
C GLU A 5 8.58 -35.08 -28.16
N THR A 6 8.83 -34.84 -26.87
CA THR A 6 7.79 -34.59 -25.88
C THR A 6 6.94 -33.39 -26.34
N PRO A 7 5.59 -33.48 -26.33
CA PRO A 7 4.74 -32.36 -26.67
C PRO A 7 5.06 -31.17 -25.76
N ARG A 8 5.43 -30.03 -26.35
CA ARG A 8 5.63 -28.79 -25.58
C ARG A 8 4.28 -28.34 -25.05
N VAL A 9 4.05 -28.54 -23.76
CA VAL A 9 2.84 -28.10 -23.08
C VAL A 9 2.87 -26.58 -23.01
N GLU A 10 1.88 -25.91 -23.62
CA GLU A 10 1.71 -24.47 -23.47
C GLU A 10 1.37 -24.15 -22.01
N VAL A 11 2.10 -23.19 -21.43
CA VAL A 11 1.83 -22.74 -20.06
C VAL A 11 0.54 -21.92 -20.07
N PRO A 12 -0.49 -22.28 -19.28
CA PRO A 12 -1.73 -21.53 -19.22
C PRO A 12 -1.48 -20.13 -18.63
N LYS A 13 -2.07 -19.12 -19.28
CA LYS A 13 -1.95 -17.72 -18.83
C LYS A 13 -2.79 -17.46 -17.57
N PRO A 14 -2.28 -16.69 -16.59
CA PRO A 14 -3.05 -16.31 -15.41
C PRO A 14 -4.29 -15.48 -15.74
N HIS A 15 -5.25 -15.48 -14.83
CA HIS A 15 -6.42 -14.59 -14.92
C HIS A 15 -6.05 -13.16 -14.52
N MET A 16 -6.76 -12.19 -15.10
CA MET A 16 -6.60 -10.78 -14.73
C MET A 16 -7.17 -10.50 -13.34
N PHE A 17 -6.57 -9.53 -12.64
CA PHE A 17 -7.04 -9.06 -11.35
C PHE A 17 -7.61 -7.64 -11.45
N SER A 18 -8.86 -7.46 -11.02
CA SER A 18 -9.57 -6.17 -11.13
C SER A 18 -9.35 -5.22 -9.96
N GLY A 19 -8.69 -5.67 -8.89
CA GLY A 19 -8.51 -4.86 -7.69
C GLY A 19 -9.63 -5.00 -6.67
N LYS A 20 -10.41 -6.09 -6.72
CA LYS A 20 -11.38 -6.40 -5.66
C LYS A 20 -10.67 -6.50 -4.30
N ARG A 21 -11.30 -5.90 -3.29
CA ARG A 21 -10.81 -5.90 -1.90
C ARG A 21 -11.16 -7.20 -1.19
N ASP A 22 -10.79 -8.31 -1.81
CA ASP A 22 -10.98 -9.67 -1.30
C ASP A 22 -9.61 -10.33 -1.13
N ALA A 23 -9.29 -10.72 0.11
CA ALA A 23 -7.98 -11.28 0.45
C ALA A 23 -7.72 -12.64 -0.22
N LYS A 24 -8.78 -13.45 -0.42
CA LYS A 24 -8.68 -14.75 -1.05
C LYS A 24 -8.44 -14.60 -2.55
N GLU A 25 -9.15 -13.69 -3.22
CA GLU A 25 -8.95 -13.41 -4.64
C GLU A 25 -7.56 -12.87 -4.92
N LEU A 26 -7.08 -11.93 -4.09
CA LEU A 26 -5.72 -11.41 -4.18
C LEU A 26 -4.67 -12.51 -3.97
N GLY A 27 -4.85 -13.35 -2.94
CA GLY A 27 -3.95 -14.48 -2.66
C GLY A 27 -3.88 -15.47 -3.82
N ASN A 28 -5.04 -15.82 -4.40
CA ASN A 28 -5.12 -16.71 -5.56
C ASN A 28 -4.41 -16.12 -6.79
N PHE A 29 -4.58 -14.82 -7.05
CA PHE A 29 -3.91 -14.15 -8.15
C PHE A 29 -2.38 -14.20 -8.01
N LEU A 30 -1.86 -13.87 -6.82
CA LEU A 30 -0.42 -13.92 -6.55
C LEU A 30 0.14 -15.33 -6.71
N TRP A 31 -0.55 -16.33 -6.16
CA TRP A 31 -0.15 -17.73 -6.31
C TRP A 31 -0.08 -18.16 -7.78
N HIS A 32 -1.10 -17.84 -8.59
CA HIS A 32 -1.10 -18.16 -10.02
C HIS A 32 0.03 -17.45 -10.78
N MET A 33 0.34 -16.20 -10.43
CA MET A 33 1.48 -15.47 -11.01
C MET A 33 2.81 -16.15 -10.69
N GLU A 34 3.02 -16.56 -9.44
CA GLU A 34 4.23 -17.26 -9.04
C GLU A 34 4.38 -18.60 -9.76
N CYS A 35 3.31 -19.38 -9.88
CA CYS A 35 3.30 -20.62 -10.66
C CYS A 35 3.63 -20.36 -12.13
N TYR A 36 3.04 -19.33 -12.73
CA TYR A 36 3.31 -18.95 -14.11
C TYR A 36 4.78 -18.56 -14.32
N PHE A 37 5.35 -17.72 -13.45
CA PHE A 37 6.76 -17.34 -13.52
C PHE A 37 7.71 -18.52 -13.40
N LYS A 38 7.42 -19.48 -12.51
CA LYS A 38 8.19 -20.72 -12.38
C LYS A 38 8.12 -21.54 -13.68
N ALA A 39 6.94 -21.65 -14.29
CA ALA A 39 6.73 -22.42 -15.51
C ALA A 39 7.45 -21.81 -16.74
N ILE A 40 7.51 -20.47 -16.83
CA ILE A 40 8.25 -19.78 -17.90
C ILE A 40 9.70 -19.47 -17.53
N THR A 41 10.19 -19.96 -16.38
CA THR A 41 11.54 -19.72 -15.86
C THR A 41 11.91 -18.23 -15.70
N LEU A 42 10.93 -17.36 -15.45
CA LEU A 42 11.15 -15.93 -15.27
C LEU A 42 11.62 -15.63 -13.84
N THR A 43 12.88 -15.22 -13.69
CA THR A 43 13.51 -14.97 -12.39
C THR A 43 13.74 -13.48 -12.11
N ASP A 44 13.91 -12.65 -13.14
CA ASP A 44 14.13 -11.20 -12.98
C ASP A 44 12.92 -10.50 -12.35
N GLU A 45 13.11 -9.92 -11.17
CA GLU A 45 12.06 -9.26 -10.40
C GLU A 45 11.44 -8.07 -11.14
N ALA A 46 12.25 -7.28 -11.85
CA ALA A 46 11.74 -6.15 -12.63
C ALA A 46 10.81 -6.63 -13.76
N SER A 47 11.18 -7.72 -14.43
CA SER A 47 10.34 -8.36 -15.45
C SER A 47 9.09 -8.99 -14.86
N LYS A 48 9.17 -9.66 -13.71
CA LYS A 48 7.98 -10.16 -13.01
C LYS A 48 6.99 -9.02 -12.71
N VAL A 49 7.46 -7.91 -12.14
CA VAL A 49 6.62 -6.73 -11.85
C VAL A 49 5.97 -6.19 -13.12
N ARG A 50 6.74 -6.03 -14.21
CA ARG A 50 6.20 -5.63 -15.52
C ARG A 50 5.14 -6.61 -16.02
N THR A 51 5.38 -7.91 -15.92
CA THR A 51 4.42 -8.93 -16.34
C THR A 51 3.17 -8.91 -15.46
N VAL A 52 3.27 -8.87 -14.12
CA VAL A 52 2.09 -8.74 -13.23
C VAL A 52 1.24 -7.54 -13.63
N THR A 53 1.88 -6.41 -13.95
CA THR A 53 1.18 -5.19 -14.38
C THR A 53 0.30 -5.41 -15.61
N LEU A 54 0.71 -6.28 -16.55
CA LEU A 54 -0.08 -6.61 -17.75
C LEU A 54 -1.38 -7.38 -17.43
N TYR A 55 -1.45 -8.01 -16.26
CA TYR A 55 -2.61 -8.78 -15.82
C TYR A 55 -3.42 -8.05 -14.73
N LEU A 56 -3.16 -6.76 -14.51
CA LEU A 56 -4.05 -5.89 -13.73
C LEU A 56 -5.10 -5.28 -14.68
N ASN A 57 -6.37 -5.28 -14.30
CA ASN A 57 -7.44 -4.55 -15.00
C ASN A 57 -8.17 -3.56 -14.06
N GLU A 58 -9.06 -2.74 -14.63
CA GLU A 58 -9.99 -1.86 -13.88
C GLU A 58 -9.32 -1.05 -12.75
N ASN A 59 -9.76 -1.24 -11.51
CA ASN A 59 -9.31 -0.48 -10.35
C ASN A 59 -7.84 -0.76 -10.03
N ALA A 60 -7.37 -1.99 -10.24
CA ALA A 60 -5.98 -2.35 -10.03
C ALA A 60 -5.03 -1.60 -10.99
N THR A 61 -5.37 -1.51 -12.28
CA THR A 61 -4.53 -0.77 -13.26
C THR A 61 -4.51 0.72 -12.97
N LEU A 62 -5.64 1.29 -12.54
CA LEU A 62 -5.72 2.71 -12.18
C LEU A 62 -4.87 3.01 -10.94
N TRP A 63 -5.00 2.18 -9.90
CA TRP A 63 -4.21 2.32 -8.68
C TRP A 63 -2.70 2.21 -8.98
N TRP A 64 -2.29 1.20 -9.75
CA TRP A 64 -0.89 0.99 -10.11
C TRP A 64 -0.32 2.19 -10.90
N ARG A 65 -1.06 2.72 -11.88
CA ARG A 65 -0.65 3.89 -12.66
C ARG A 65 -0.50 5.14 -11.79
N ARG A 66 -1.44 5.41 -10.88
CA ARG A 66 -1.33 6.53 -9.94
C ARG A 66 -0.07 6.44 -9.09
N ARG A 67 0.25 5.23 -8.60
CA ARG A 67 1.42 5.02 -7.75
C ARG A 67 2.74 5.17 -8.51
N GLN A 68 2.80 4.74 -9.77
CA GLN A 68 4.02 4.78 -10.59
C GLN A 68 4.29 6.16 -11.20
N PHE A 69 3.26 6.81 -11.74
CA PHE A 69 3.44 7.99 -12.60
C PHE A 69 3.05 9.31 -11.94
N TYR A 70 2.36 9.28 -10.80
CA TYR A 70 1.95 10.48 -10.08
C TYR A 70 2.36 10.46 -8.59
N PRO A 71 3.63 10.17 -8.25
CA PRO A 71 4.08 10.16 -6.86
C PRO A 71 3.96 11.56 -6.21
N GLU A 72 4.12 12.63 -6.98
CA GLU A 72 3.92 14.02 -6.53
C GLU A 72 2.46 14.31 -6.19
N ASP A 73 1.52 13.80 -6.98
CA ASP A 73 0.08 13.92 -6.69
C ASP A 73 -0.30 13.11 -5.45
N VAL A 74 0.25 11.90 -5.28
CA VAL A 74 0.04 11.12 -4.06
C VAL A 74 0.58 11.85 -2.82
N ALA A 75 1.80 12.38 -2.88
CA ALA A 75 2.35 13.15 -1.77
C ALA A 75 1.57 14.45 -1.51
N TYR A 76 1.12 15.14 -2.57
CA TYR A 76 0.29 16.34 -2.48
C TYR A 76 -1.07 16.04 -1.85
N LEU A 77 -1.77 14.99 -2.31
CA LEU A 77 -3.04 14.54 -1.77
C LEU A 77 -2.89 14.07 -0.33
N ALA A 78 -1.83 13.35 -0.01
CA ALA A 78 -1.54 12.93 1.35
C ALA A 78 -1.31 14.14 2.28
N LYS A 79 -0.52 15.15 1.85
CA LYS A 79 -0.37 16.42 2.59
C LYS A 79 -1.71 17.15 2.76
N LYS A 80 -2.53 17.19 1.71
CA LYS A 80 -3.87 17.81 1.76
C LYS A 80 -4.81 17.09 2.72
N ASN A 81 -4.77 15.76 2.73
CA ASN A 81 -5.56 14.93 3.64
C ASN A 81 -5.06 15.03 5.08
N MET A 82 -3.74 15.09 5.30
CA MET A 82 -3.13 15.30 6.62
C MET A 82 -3.65 16.57 7.29
N LYS A 83 -3.74 17.68 6.54
CA LYS A 83 -4.29 18.95 7.04
C LYS A 83 -5.79 18.90 7.36
N ARG A 84 -6.53 17.96 6.78
CA ARG A 84 -7.99 17.82 6.94
C ARG A 84 -8.37 16.67 7.88
N LEU A 85 -7.42 15.84 8.26
CA LEU A 85 -7.64 14.72 9.16
C LEU A 85 -8.13 15.26 10.50
N LYS A 86 -9.18 14.68 11.06
CA LYS A 86 -9.67 15.01 12.40
C LYS A 86 -10.02 13.71 13.12
N HIS A 87 -9.64 13.62 14.40
CA HIS A 87 -10.05 12.53 15.27
C HIS A 87 -11.55 12.66 15.52
N MET A 88 -12.37 11.95 14.73
CA MET A 88 -13.83 11.94 14.87
C MET A 88 -14.37 10.65 15.52
N GLY A 89 -13.66 9.54 15.34
CA GLY A 89 -14.03 8.21 15.83
C GLY A 89 -13.09 7.70 16.92
N SER A 90 -12.64 6.45 16.79
CA SER A 90 -11.68 5.88 17.75
C SER A 90 -10.25 6.41 17.53
N ILE A 91 -9.47 6.50 18.59
CA ILE A 91 -8.04 6.86 18.51
C ILE A 91 -7.26 5.88 17.62
N ARG A 92 -7.66 4.59 17.62
CA ARG A 92 -7.03 3.55 16.80
C ARG A 92 -7.24 3.79 15.29
N GLU A 93 -8.45 4.16 14.89
CA GLU A 93 -8.73 4.52 13.49
C GLU A 93 -7.98 5.78 13.08
N TYR A 94 -7.97 6.80 13.94
CA TYR A 94 -7.21 8.02 13.72
C TYR A 94 -5.71 7.76 13.53
N VAL A 95 -5.09 7.00 14.44
CA VAL A 95 -3.66 6.64 14.35
C VAL A 95 -3.38 5.84 13.08
N LYS A 96 -4.28 4.93 12.69
CA LYS A 96 -4.15 4.15 11.45
C LYS A 96 -4.18 5.03 10.20
N GLU A 97 -5.12 5.96 10.11
CA GLU A 97 -5.23 6.90 8.99
C GLU A 97 -4.03 7.85 8.95
N PHE A 98 -3.67 8.45 10.09
CA PHE A 98 -2.49 9.31 10.22
C PHE A 98 -1.21 8.59 9.78
N SER A 99 -1.01 7.36 10.23
CA SER A 99 0.17 6.55 9.88
C SER A 99 0.23 6.22 8.40
N THR A 100 -0.92 5.99 7.76
CA THR A 100 -0.99 5.75 6.31
C THR A 100 -0.54 6.99 5.55
N LEU A 101 -1.02 8.17 5.94
CA LEU A 101 -0.63 9.44 5.32
C LEU A 101 0.85 9.77 5.52
N MET A 102 1.40 9.46 6.71
CA MET A 102 2.84 9.64 6.99
C MET A 102 3.73 8.86 6.01
N LEU A 103 3.34 7.64 5.64
CA LEU A 103 4.09 6.80 4.70
C LEU A 103 4.00 7.31 3.25
N GLU A 104 2.97 8.09 2.92
CA GLU A 104 2.77 8.65 1.58
C GLU A 104 3.46 10.00 1.36
N ILE A 105 3.92 10.68 2.42
CA ILE A 105 4.55 11.99 2.35
C ILE A 105 6.07 11.87 2.57
N PRO A 106 6.89 11.80 1.51
CA PRO A 106 8.33 11.83 1.68
C PRO A 106 8.79 13.20 2.24
N ASN A 107 9.79 13.17 3.12
CA ASN A 107 10.49 14.33 3.68
C ASN A 107 9.67 15.26 4.61
N MET A 108 8.64 14.76 5.29
CA MET A 108 8.00 15.50 6.39
C MET A 108 8.84 15.38 7.66
N SER A 109 9.09 16.48 8.37
CA SER A 109 9.89 16.44 9.60
C SER A 109 9.12 15.77 10.75
N LYS A 110 9.84 15.24 11.75
CA LYS A 110 9.20 14.64 12.93
C LYS A 110 8.39 15.67 13.70
N GLU A 111 8.85 16.91 13.73
CA GLU A 111 8.21 18.04 14.37
C GLU A 111 6.90 18.39 13.66
N GLU A 112 6.90 18.45 12.32
CA GLU A 112 5.69 18.67 11.52
C GLU A 112 4.69 17.52 11.71
N LEU A 113 5.16 16.27 11.73
CA LEU A 113 4.30 15.11 11.98
C LEU A 113 3.68 15.19 13.38
N LEU A 114 4.46 15.50 14.41
CA LEU A 114 3.95 15.61 15.77
C LEU A 114 2.92 16.74 15.89
N PHE A 115 3.21 17.90 15.28
CA PHE A 115 2.28 19.03 15.25
C PHE A 115 0.95 18.64 14.59
N ASN A 116 0.99 18.07 13.38
CA ASN A 116 -0.22 17.64 12.66
C ASN A 116 -0.96 16.53 13.42
N PHE A 117 -0.25 15.65 14.14
CA PHE A 117 -0.87 14.60 14.93
C PHE A 117 -1.67 15.20 16.09
N ILE A 118 -1.07 16.11 16.86
CA ILE A 118 -1.68 16.68 18.06
C ILE A 118 -2.82 17.65 17.71
N ASP A 119 -2.63 18.55 16.73
CA ASP A 119 -3.60 19.58 16.33
C ASP A 119 -4.94 19.01 15.81
N ASN A 120 -4.92 17.74 15.39
CA ASN A 120 -6.06 17.04 14.83
C ASN A 120 -6.73 16.07 15.82
N LEU A 121 -6.20 15.94 17.05
CA LEU A 121 -6.83 15.15 18.11
C LEU A 121 -8.08 15.85 18.67
N GLN A 122 -8.99 15.04 19.23
CA GLN A 122 -10.02 15.54 20.12
C GLN A 122 -9.37 16.12 21.39
N SER A 123 -9.98 17.17 21.93
CA SER A 123 -9.44 17.91 23.07
C SER A 123 -9.12 17.02 24.28
N TRP A 124 -9.93 16.00 24.56
CA TRP A 124 -9.66 15.08 25.67
C TRP A 124 -8.39 14.25 25.44
N ALA A 125 -8.13 13.81 24.21
CA ALA A 125 -6.97 13.01 23.86
C ALA A 125 -5.70 13.86 23.88
N GLU A 126 -5.80 15.09 23.36
CA GLU A 126 -4.72 16.07 23.45
C GLU A 126 -4.35 16.38 24.91
N GLN A 127 -5.35 16.65 25.77
CA GLN A 127 -5.12 16.93 27.19
C GLN A 127 -4.45 15.75 27.91
N GLU A 128 -4.84 14.52 27.60
CA GLU A 128 -4.22 13.34 28.19
C GLU A 128 -2.76 13.16 27.75
N LEU A 129 -2.44 13.43 26.48
CA LEU A 129 -1.05 13.41 26.00
C LEU A 129 -0.20 14.51 26.67
N ARG A 130 -0.75 15.71 26.82
CA ARG A 130 -0.10 16.81 27.55
C ARG A 130 0.13 16.45 29.01
N ARG A 131 -0.85 15.84 29.68
CA ARG A 131 -0.74 15.36 31.07
C ARG A 131 0.37 14.32 31.24
N ARG A 132 0.54 13.43 30.25
CA ARG A 132 1.60 12.41 30.24
C ARG A 132 2.97 12.93 29.81
N GLY A 133 3.08 14.20 29.41
CA GLY A 133 4.34 14.80 28.98
C GLY A 133 4.89 14.19 27.69
N VAL A 134 4.03 13.69 26.79
CA VAL A 134 4.46 13.05 25.55
C VAL A 134 5.06 14.10 24.61
N GLN A 135 6.32 13.94 24.23
CA GLN A 135 7.06 14.87 23.37
C GLN A 135 7.39 14.30 21.98
N ASP A 136 7.05 13.05 21.72
CA ASP A 136 7.40 12.38 20.46
C ASP A 136 6.34 11.35 20.04
N LEU A 137 6.24 11.15 18.72
CA LEU A 137 5.28 10.22 18.09
C LEU A 137 5.50 8.76 18.49
N ALA A 138 6.73 8.34 18.79
CA ALA A 138 7.02 6.95 19.16
C ALA A 138 6.45 6.61 20.55
N THR A 139 6.43 7.59 21.45
CA THR A 139 5.77 7.49 22.76
C THR A 139 4.25 7.55 22.63
N THR A 140 3.72 8.34 21.70
CA THR A 140 2.26 8.45 21.46
C THR A 140 1.63 7.15 20.93
N CYS A 141 2.30 6.45 20.02
CA CYS A 141 1.78 5.22 19.41
C CYS A 141 1.93 3.96 20.29
N ARG A 142 2.52 4.07 21.49
CA ARG A 142 2.68 2.97 22.46
C ARG A 142 1.60 2.94 23.56
N LEU A 143 0.72 3.94 23.59
CA LEU A 143 -0.40 4.05 24.53
C LEU A 143 -1.66 3.36 23.98
#